data_AF-A0A0V1B836-F1
#
_entry.id   AF-A0A0V1B836-F1
#
_cell.length_a   1.000
_cell.length_b   1.000
_cell.length_c   1.000
_cell.angle_alpha   90.00
_cell.angle_beta   90.00
_cell.angle_gamma   90.00
#
_symmetry.space_group_name_H-M   'P 1'
#
loop_
_entity.id
_entity.type
_entity.pdbx_description
1 polymer ?
#
loop_
_entity_poly.entity_id
_entity_poly.type
_entity_poly.pdbx_seq_one_letter_code
_entity_poly.pdbx_strand_id
1 'polypeptide(L)'
;MVLSTMHNDNQVCDGKGSKPDIILHYNITKGSVDNLEKMTSTYSCQRMSAGWPLVIFYNIIDVSAYNAYVLWTEKHSAWNVRRLHKRRLFVEELGKALVKPEMMRRKTLPRTAAAKSAVERLRKDAEQPSTSGITDRNTGGKKRARCQLCVSSDNNNKTSVRCKKCQKYICKDHTQSYCNLCAEEI
;
A
#
# COMPACT_ATOMS: atom_id res chain seq x y z
N MET A 1 37.68 -13.10 -21.19
CA MET A 1 38.86 -12.90 -20.31
C MET A 1 38.39 -12.10 -19.11
N VAL A 2 38.71 -12.53 -17.87
CA VAL A 2 38.34 -11.83 -16.63
C VAL A 2 39.63 -11.42 -15.92
N LEU A 3 39.67 -10.22 -15.36
CA LEU A 3 40.82 -9.68 -14.63
C LEU A 3 40.37 -9.35 -13.20
N SER A 4 41.23 -9.62 -12.21
CA SER A 4 40.94 -9.32 -10.81
C SER A 4 42.21 -8.90 -10.08
N THR A 5 42.08 -7.89 -9.21
CA THR A 5 43.13 -7.50 -8.25
C THR A 5 42.96 -8.18 -6.89
N MET A 6 41.89 -8.97 -6.71
CA MET A 6 41.54 -9.67 -5.47
C MET A 6 41.94 -11.15 -5.50
N HIS A 7 41.93 -11.78 -6.69
CA HIS A 7 42.34 -13.17 -6.89
C HIS A 7 43.76 -13.17 -7.48
N ASN A 8 44.75 -13.41 -6.62
CA ASN A 8 46.17 -13.45 -7.01
C ASN A 8 46.67 -14.87 -7.30
N ASP A 9 45.81 -15.85 -7.14
CA ASP A 9 46.09 -17.26 -7.31
C ASP A 9 45.17 -17.90 -8.36
N ASN A 10 45.61 -19.04 -8.88
CA ASN A 10 44.87 -19.81 -9.87
C ASN A 10 43.96 -20.85 -9.19
N GLN A 11 43.34 -20.49 -8.06
CA GLN A 11 42.45 -21.39 -7.33
C GLN A 11 41.24 -21.77 -8.18
N VAL A 12 40.90 -23.05 -8.11
CA VAL A 12 39.82 -23.67 -8.88
C VAL A 12 38.94 -24.43 -7.90
N CYS A 13 37.63 -24.19 -7.98
CA CYS A 13 36.67 -24.91 -7.15
C CYS A 13 36.66 -26.42 -7.47
N ASP A 14 36.59 -27.23 -6.40
CA ASP A 14 36.52 -28.72 -6.43
C ASP A 14 35.19 -29.29 -6.97
N GLY A 15 34.37 -28.46 -7.62
CA GLY A 15 33.06 -28.83 -8.15
C GLY A 15 33.07 -29.33 -9.61
N LYS A 16 31.94 -29.90 -10.05
CA LYS A 16 31.72 -30.32 -11.45
C LYS A 16 31.96 -29.14 -12.40
N GLY A 17 33.08 -29.19 -13.11
CA GLY A 17 33.45 -28.23 -14.15
C GLY A 17 34.70 -27.41 -13.86
N SER A 18 35.37 -27.59 -12.70
CA SER A 18 36.70 -27.04 -12.38
C SER A 18 36.86 -25.59 -12.85
N LYS A 19 35.90 -24.73 -12.47
CA LYS A 19 35.90 -23.32 -12.87
C LYS A 19 36.81 -22.53 -11.92
N PRO A 20 37.70 -21.69 -12.44
CA PRO A 20 38.47 -20.75 -11.64
C PRO A 20 37.58 -19.90 -10.73
N ASP A 21 38.02 -19.65 -9.50
CA ASP A 21 37.25 -18.92 -8.50
C ASP A 21 36.92 -17.50 -8.95
N ILE A 22 37.85 -16.87 -9.67
CA ILE A 22 37.64 -15.56 -10.32
C ILE A 22 36.40 -15.54 -11.22
N ILE A 23 36.14 -16.63 -11.96
CA ILE A 23 34.96 -16.75 -12.84
C ILE A 23 33.69 -16.90 -12.03
N LEU A 24 33.73 -17.68 -10.94
CA LEU A 24 32.58 -17.88 -10.07
C LEU A 24 32.20 -16.58 -9.34
N HIS A 25 33.18 -15.89 -8.76
CA HIS A 25 32.97 -14.61 -8.10
C HIS A 25 32.42 -13.55 -9.07
N TYR A 26 32.96 -13.47 -10.29
CA TYR A 26 32.43 -12.60 -11.33
C TYR A 26 30.97 -12.94 -11.67
N ASN A 27 30.63 -14.22 -11.85
CA ASN A 27 29.28 -14.62 -12.21
C ASN A 27 28.23 -14.32 -11.12
N ILE A 28 28.61 -14.38 -9.84
CA ILE A 28 27.72 -14.04 -8.72
C ILE A 28 27.47 -12.53 -8.65
N THR A 29 28.47 -11.70 -8.98
CA THR A 29 28.40 -10.24 -8.77
C THR A 29 27.95 -9.46 -10.02
N LYS A 30 28.23 -9.96 -11.24
CA LYS A 30 27.97 -9.25 -12.50
C LYS A 30 26.51 -8.87 -12.74
N GLY A 31 25.56 -9.61 -12.16
CA GLY A 31 24.14 -9.45 -12.45
C GLY A 31 23.44 -8.33 -11.67
N SER A 32 24.14 -7.61 -10.79
CA SER A 32 23.51 -6.61 -9.92
C SER A 32 22.84 -5.47 -10.71
N VAL A 33 23.54 -4.92 -11.70
CA VAL A 33 23.04 -3.84 -12.57
C VAL A 33 21.90 -4.34 -13.47
N ASP A 34 22.08 -5.48 -14.13
CA ASP A 34 21.05 -6.08 -15.00
C ASP A 34 19.77 -6.39 -14.22
N ASN A 35 19.90 -6.86 -12.97
CA ASN A 35 18.76 -7.09 -12.09
C ASN A 35 18.05 -5.78 -11.75
N LEU A 36 18.80 -4.72 -11.40
CA LEU A 36 18.23 -3.40 -11.16
C LEU A 36 17.46 -2.90 -12.38
N GLU A 37 18.07 -2.94 -13.57
CA GLU A 37 17.46 -2.52 -14.83
C GLU A 37 16.16 -3.29 -15.14
N LYS A 38 16.18 -4.60 -14.94
CA LYS A 38 14.99 -5.45 -15.06
C LYS A 38 13.91 -5.08 -14.05
N MET A 39 14.31 -4.75 -12.82
CA MET A 39 13.37 -4.35 -11.78
C MET A 39 12.73 -2.98 -12.05
N THR A 40 13.51 -2.00 -12.51
CA THR A 40 13.03 -0.65 -12.85
C THR A 40 12.15 -0.65 -14.09
N SER A 41 12.48 -1.45 -15.11
CA SER A 41 11.68 -1.52 -16.35
C SER A 41 10.27 -2.07 -16.13
N THR A 42 10.06 -2.95 -15.14
CA THR A 42 8.75 -3.55 -14.86
C THR A 42 7.70 -2.53 -14.37
N TYR A 43 8.12 -1.47 -13.66
CA TYR A 43 7.23 -0.43 -13.14
C TYR A 43 7.76 0.96 -13.47
N SER A 44 8.22 1.13 -14.71
CA SER A 44 8.73 2.41 -15.19
C SER A 44 7.61 3.43 -15.42
N CYS A 45 7.88 4.69 -15.11
CA CYS A 45 7.00 5.82 -15.45
C CYS A 45 7.36 6.46 -16.80
N GLN A 46 8.28 5.88 -17.56
CA GLN A 46 8.74 6.42 -18.83
C GLN A 46 7.60 6.56 -19.84
N ARG A 47 7.65 7.66 -20.59
CA ARG A 47 6.78 7.92 -21.73
C ARG A 47 7.62 8.26 -22.94
N MET A 48 7.06 8.00 -24.12
CA MET A 48 7.67 8.43 -25.38
C MET A 48 7.92 9.95 -25.33
N SER A 49 9.17 10.33 -25.55
CA SER A 49 9.67 11.71 -25.43
C SER A 49 10.59 12.00 -26.60
N ALA A 50 10.48 13.21 -27.16
CA ALA A 50 11.39 13.69 -28.20
C ALA A 50 12.70 14.30 -27.63
N GLY A 51 12.78 14.51 -26.31
CA GLY A 51 13.94 15.10 -25.64
C GLY A 51 14.65 14.13 -24.70
N TRP A 52 15.97 13.96 -24.88
CA TRP A 52 16.82 13.14 -24.02
C TRP A 52 16.85 13.55 -22.53
N PRO A 53 16.70 14.85 -22.14
CA PRO A 53 16.72 15.20 -20.73
C PRO A 53 15.59 14.55 -19.93
N LEU A 54 14.42 14.39 -20.58
CA LEU A 54 13.27 13.75 -19.94
C LEU A 54 13.49 12.25 -19.74
N VAL A 55 14.24 11.59 -20.64
CA VAL A 55 14.63 10.18 -20.49
C VAL A 55 15.50 10.00 -19.24
N ILE A 56 16.48 10.89 -19.04
CA ILE A 56 17.31 10.88 -17.83
C ILE A 56 16.45 11.12 -16.59
N PHE A 57 15.54 12.10 -16.63
CA PHE A 57 14.66 12.40 -15.52
C PHE A 57 13.80 11.19 -15.11
N TYR A 58 13.23 10.46 -16.08
CA TYR A 58 12.48 9.25 -15.78
C TYR A 58 13.37 8.15 -15.19
N ASN A 59 14.59 7.95 -15.71
CA ASN A 59 15.54 7.00 -15.12
C ASN A 59 15.86 7.35 -13.65
N ILE A 60 16.03 8.63 -13.34
CA ILE A 60 16.25 9.09 -11.96
C ILE A 60 15.07 8.72 -11.08
N ILE A 61 13.83 8.93 -11.54
CA ILE A 61 12.62 8.57 -10.78
C ILE A 61 12.56 7.07 -10.53
N ASP A 62 12.74 6.25 -11.58
CA ASP A 62 12.60 4.79 -11.49
C ASP A 62 13.65 4.19 -10.53
N VAL A 63 14.91 4.62 -10.63
CA VAL A 63 16.00 4.18 -9.73
C VAL A 63 15.75 4.67 -8.30
N SER A 64 15.33 5.92 -8.12
CA SER A 64 15.05 6.48 -6.79
C SER A 64 13.90 5.76 -6.10
N ALA A 65 12.82 5.44 -6.84
CA ALA A 65 11.68 4.71 -6.30
C ALA A 65 12.06 3.28 -5.89
N TYR A 66 12.92 2.61 -6.67
CA TYR A 66 13.43 1.28 -6.31
C TYR A 66 14.33 1.33 -5.07
N ASN A 67 15.25 2.29 -4.99
CA ASN A 67 16.12 2.45 -3.81
C ASN A 67 15.31 2.76 -2.54
N ALA A 68 14.29 3.62 -2.64
CA ALA A 68 13.38 3.91 -1.55
C ALA A 68 12.61 2.65 -1.11
N TYR A 69 12.19 1.80 -2.06
CA TYR A 69 11.54 0.53 -1.76
C TYR A 69 12.47 -0.40 -0.95
N VAL A 70 13.71 -0.59 -1.39
CA VAL A 70 14.70 -1.43 -0.70
C VAL A 70 14.89 -0.95 0.74
N LEU A 71 15.18 0.34 0.93
CA LEU A 71 15.35 0.94 2.26
C LEU A 71 14.10 0.78 3.14
N TRP A 72 12.92 0.95 2.54
CA TRP A 72 11.65 0.79 3.27
C TRP A 72 11.46 -0.63 3.76
N THR A 73 11.71 -1.63 2.92
CA THR A 73 11.53 -3.04 3.28
C THR A 73 12.55 -3.54 4.28
N GLU A 74 13.78 -3.00 4.25
CA GLU A 74 14.80 -3.28 5.27
C GLU A 74 14.38 -2.72 6.63
N LYS A 75 13.94 -1.45 6.66
CA LYS A 75 13.51 -0.80 7.91
C LYS A 75 12.18 -1.34 8.45
N HIS A 76 11.28 -1.79 7.58
CA HIS A 76 9.94 -2.26 7.93
C HIS A 76 9.70 -3.68 7.41
N SER A 77 10.46 -4.65 7.90
CA SER A 77 10.39 -6.06 7.47
C SER A 77 8.99 -6.67 7.64
N ALA A 78 8.21 -6.20 8.62
CA ALA A 78 6.83 -6.62 8.87
C ALA A 78 5.78 -5.98 7.91
N TRP A 79 6.17 -5.04 7.05
CA TRP A 79 5.26 -4.39 6.11
C TRP A 79 4.91 -5.35 4.96
N ASN A 80 3.60 -5.64 4.80
CA ASN A 80 3.06 -6.47 3.72
C ASN A 80 3.71 -7.88 3.59
N VAL A 81 4.16 -8.51 4.69
CA VAL A 81 4.90 -9.80 4.69
C VAL A 81 4.25 -10.88 3.82
N ARG A 82 2.93 -11.04 3.90
CA ARG A 82 2.16 -12.08 3.18
C ARG A 82 1.87 -11.75 1.71
N ARG A 83 2.28 -10.58 1.22
CA ARG A 83 2.01 -10.14 -0.16
C ARG A 83 3.23 -10.44 -1.03
N LEU A 84 3.00 -11.05 -2.19
CA LEU A 84 4.05 -11.31 -3.18
C LEU A 84 4.40 -10.08 -4.03
N HIS A 85 3.46 -9.14 -4.18
CA HIS A 85 3.59 -7.96 -5.05
C HIS A 85 3.94 -6.68 -4.27
N LYS A 86 4.85 -6.78 -3.27
CA LYS A 86 5.20 -5.67 -2.35
C LYS A 86 5.68 -4.42 -3.08
N ARG A 87 6.50 -4.56 -4.12
CA ARG A 87 7.02 -3.43 -4.91
C ARG A 87 5.90 -2.63 -5.58
N ARG A 88 4.90 -3.32 -6.16
CA ARG A 88 3.73 -2.65 -6.75
C ARG A 88 2.97 -1.85 -5.71
N LEU A 89 2.74 -2.43 -4.53
CA LEU A 89 2.06 -1.75 -3.43
C LEU A 89 2.84 -0.52 -2.98
N PHE A 90 4.17 -0.65 -2.89
CA PHE A 90 5.04 0.45 -2.49
C PHE A 90 4.95 1.63 -3.47
N VAL A 91 5.07 1.37 -4.78
CA VAL A 91 4.99 2.42 -5.80
C VAL A 91 3.59 3.07 -5.81
N GLU A 92 2.53 2.29 -5.59
CA GLU A 92 1.17 2.81 -5.49
C GLU A 92 0.98 3.71 -4.25
N GLU A 93 1.47 3.28 -3.09
CA GLU A 93 1.43 4.07 -1.85
C GLU A 93 2.30 5.32 -1.97
N LEU A 94 3.50 5.22 -2.56
CA LEU A 94 4.41 6.33 -2.82
C LEU A 94 3.75 7.37 -3.73
N GLY A 95 3.17 6.96 -4.86
CA GLY A 95 2.48 7.86 -5.77
C GLY A 95 1.31 8.59 -5.10
N LYS A 96 0.50 7.88 -4.30
CA LYS A 96 -0.57 8.50 -3.52
C LYS A 96 -0.03 9.51 -2.49
N ALA A 97 1.05 9.16 -1.78
CA ALA A 97 1.66 10.01 -0.76
C ALA A 97 2.21 11.32 -1.37
N LEU A 98 2.85 11.25 -2.54
CA LEU A 98 3.40 12.41 -3.25
C LEU A 98 2.31 13.33 -3.79
N VAL A 99 1.22 12.75 -4.32
CA VAL A 99 0.16 13.52 -4.99
C VAL A 99 -0.87 14.09 -4.01
N LYS A 100 -1.11 13.43 -2.87
CA LYS A 100 -2.10 13.86 -1.87
C LYS A 100 -1.94 15.32 -1.42
N PRO A 101 -0.77 15.83 -0.98
CA PRO A 101 -0.66 17.22 -0.54
C PRO A 101 -0.97 18.22 -1.67
N GLU A 102 -0.55 17.91 -2.90
CA GLU A 102 -0.82 18.76 -4.07
C GLU A 102 -2.30 18.76 -4.46
N MET A 103 -2.98 17.61 -4.35
CA MET A 103 -4.43 17.53 -4.55
C MET A 103 -5.21 18.35 -3.50
N MET A 104 -4.73 18.38 -2.25
CA MET A 104 -5.33 19.17 -1.18
C MET A 104 -5.11 20.67 -1.37
N ARG A 105 -3.91 21.09 -1.81
CA ARG A 105 -3.56 22.50 -2.08
C ARG A 105 -4.30 23.09 -3.27
N ARG A 106 -4.76 22.25 -4.20
CA ARG A 106 -5.40 22.68 -5.44
C ARG A 106 -6.67 23.48 -5.15
N LYS A 107 -6.77 24.76 -5.54
CA LYS A 107 -8.01 25.55 -5.34
C LYS A 107 -9.11 25.14 -6.32
N THR A 108 -8.75 24.89 -7.57
CA THR A 108 -9.69 24.61 -8.66
C THR A 108 -9.86 23.12 -8.89
N LEU A 109 -11.10 22.68 -9.08
CA LEU A 109 -11.38 21.28 -9.37
C LEU A 109 -10.91 20.91 -10.79
N PRO A 110 -10.42 19.68 -10.99
CA PRO A 110 -10.11 19.16 -12.32
C PRO A 110 -11.33 19.22 -13.25
N ARG A 111 -11.08 19.38 -14.56
CA ARG A 111 -12.13 19.42 -15.59
C ARG A 111 -12.85 18.09 -15.76
N THR A 112 -12.15 16.97 -15.59
CA THR A 112 -12.75 15.64 -15.81
C THR A 112 -13.50 15.18 -14.57
N ALA A 113 -14.68 14.57 -14.78
CA ALA A 113 -15.53 14.10 -13.69
C ALA A 113 -14.80 13.12 -12.75
N ALA A 114 -14.01 12.21 -13.31
CA ALA A 114 -13.24 11.23 -12.54
C ALA A 114 -12.20 11.89 -11.62
N ALA A 115 -11.43 12.85 -12.14
CA ALA A 115 -10.42 13.54 -11.34
C ALA A 115 -11.06 14.49 -10.31
N LYS A 116 -12.19 15.13 -10.66
CA LYS A 116 -13.00 15.93 -9.74
C LYS A 116 -13.49 15.09 -8.56
N SER A 117 -14.08 13.93 -8.84
CA SER A 117 -14.53 12.98 -7.81
C SER A 117 -13.37 12.50 -6.92
N ALA A 118 -12.19 12.23 -7.50
CA ALA A 118 -11.02 11.82 -6.72
C ALA A 118 -10.55 12.92 -5.75
N VAL A 119 -10.51 14.19 -6.18
CA VAL A 119 -10.14 15.32 -5.32
C VAL A 119 -11.17 15.53 -4.22
N GLU A 120 -12.47 15.48 -4.55
CA GLU A 120 -13.55 15.67 -3.57
C GLU A 120 -13.54 14.57 -2.50
N ARG A 121 -13.32 13.31 -2.89
CA ARG A 121 -13.20 12.20 -1.93
C ARG A 121 -12.03 12.40 -0.97
N LEU A 122 -10.85 12.78 -1.49
CA LEU A 122 -9.68 13.01 -0.64
C LEU A 122 -9.88 14.15 0.36
N ARG A 123 -10.62 15.20 -0.01
CA ARG A 123 -10.95 16.30 0.92
C ARG A 123 -11.90 15.84 2.02
N LYS A 124 -12.97 15.12 1.65
CA LYS A 124 -13.92 14.56 2.63
C LYS A 124 -13.22 13.61 3.61
N ASP A 125 -12.32 12.78 3.13
CA ASP A 125 -11.52 11.87 3.97
C ASP A 125 -10.56 12.63 4.91
N ALA A 126 -10.15 13.86 4.56
CA ALA A 126 -9.31 14.70 5.40
C ALA A 126 -10.12 15.54 6.43
N GLU A 127 -11.37 15.86 6.12
CA GLU A 127 -12.29 16.59 7.00
C GLU A 127 -12.94 15.69 8.07
N GLN A 128 -12.96 14.37 7.87
CA GLN A 128 -13.32 13.47 8.97
C GLN A 128 -12.20 13.47 10.02
N PRO A 129 -12.51 13.77 11.30
CA PRO A 129 -11.53 13.67 12.36
C PRO A 129 -10.95 12.27 12.37
N SER A 130 -9.63 12.19 12.25
CA SER A 130 -8.91 10.97 12.54
C SER A 130 -9.11 10.66 14.01
N THR A 131 -10.16 9.93 14.35
CA THR A 131 -10.24 9.19 15.62
C THR A 131 -9.26 8.02 15.49
N SER A 132 -7.97 8.34 15.37
CA SER A 132 -6.87 7.40 15.54
C SER A 132 -6.67 7.18 17.04
N GLY A 133 -7.72 6.69 17.69
CA GLY A 133 -7.56 5.92 18.90
C GLY A 133 -6.92 4.60 18.48
N ILE A 134 -5.71 4.35 18.98
CA ILE A 134 -5.03 3.06 18.94
C ILE A 134 -6.07 1.95 19.16
N THR A 135 -6.41 1.23 18.10
CA THR A 135 -7.11 -0.05 18.23
C THR A 135 -6.52 -1.03 17.22
N ASP A 136 -5.63 -1.84 17.77
CA ASP A 136 -5.40 -3.24 17.47
C ASP A 136 -6.26 -3.79 16.32
N ARG A 137 -5.60 -4.00 15.17
CA ARG A 137 -6.15 -4.74 14.03
C ARG A 137 -6.21 -6.22 14.39
N ASN A 138 -7.25 -6.60 15.13
CA ASN A 138 -7.63 -7.99 15.28
C ASN A 138 -8.82 -8.35 14.37
N THR A 139 -8.59 -9.40 13.60
CA THR A 139 -9.50 -10.06 12.66
C THR A 139 -10.81 -10.53 13.31
N GLY A 140 -11.93 -10.46 12.57
CA GLY A 140 -13.08 -11.35 12.76
C GLY A 140 -14.40 -10.72 13.22
N GLY A 141 -15.41 -10.75 12.34
CA GLY A 141 -16.83 -10.62 12.70
C GLY A 141 -17.37 -9.21 12.94
N LYS A 142 -18.61 -8.95 12.50
CA LYS A 142 -19.36 -7.76 12.93
C LYS A 142 -19.48 -7.83 14.45
N LYS A 143 -18.84 -6.91 15.19
CA LYS A 143 -18.91 -6.85 16.66
C LYS A 143 -20.37 -6.75 17.10
N ARG A 144 -20.86 -7.78 17.81
CA ARG A 144 -22.22 -7.82 18.38
C ARG A 144 -22.15 -7.46 19.87
N ALA A 145 -23.05 -6.60 20.32
CA ALA A 145 -23.17 -6.20 21.73
C ALA A 145 -24.59 -6.47 22.24
N ARG A 146 -24.77 -6.46 23.57
CA ARG A 146 -26.09 -6.67 24.20
C ARG A 146 -27.02 -5.51 23.87
N CYS A 147 -28.30 -5.81 23.67
CA CYS A 147 -29.32 -4.78 23.53
C CYS A 147 -29.42 -3.92 24.80
N GLN A 148 -29.37 -2.60 24.64
CA GLN A 148 -29.37 -1.63 25.74
C GLN A 148 -30.77 -1.26 26.24
N LEU A 149 -31.83 -1.80 25.61
CA LEU A 149 -33.22 -1.60 26.02
C LEU A 149 -33.79 -2.81 26.78
N CYS A 150 -33.08 -3.94 26.80
CA CYS A 150 -33.46 -5.11 27.59
C CYS A 150 -33.14 -4.89 29.07
N VAL A 151 -34.18 -4.89 29.92
CA VAL A 151 -34.08 -4.61 31.36
C VAL A 151 -33.56 -5.82 32.16
N SER A 152 -33.92 -7.05 31.78
CA SER A 152 -33.48 -8.27 32.50
C SER A 152 -32.23 -8.91 31.87
N SER A 153 -31.36 -9.48 32.72
CA SER A 153 -30.25 -10.38 32.35
C SER A 153 -30.68 -11.62 31.59
N ASP A 154 -31.95 -12.01 31.68
CA ASP A 154 -32.48 -13.22 31.06
C ASP A 154 -32.62 -13.12 29.54
N ASN A 155 -32.61 -11.89 28.99
CA ASN A 155 -32.69 -11.65 27.55
C ASN A 155 -31.34 -11.14 27.01
N ASN A 156 -30.33 -12.01 26.98
CA ASN A 156 -28.97 -11.70 26.54
C ASN A 156 -28.83 -11.62 25.00
N ASN A 157 -29.81 -11.00 24.34
CA ASN A 157 -29.86 -10.90 22.89
C ASN A 157 -28.74 -9.98 22.38
N LYS A 158 -27.68 -10.59 21.85
CA LYS A 158 -26.58 -9.90 21.18
C LYS A 158 -27.00 -9.48 19.78
N THR A 159 -26.85 -8.21 19.47
CA THR A 159 -27.24 -7.61 18.19
C THR A 159 -26.07 -6.87 17.57
N SER A 160 -26.01 -6.83 16.24
CA SER A 160 -25.14 -5.94 15.48
C SER A 160 -25.88 -4.68 15.01
N VAL A 161 -27.19 -4.60 15.24
CA VAL A 161 -28.05 -3.50 14.80
C VAL A 161 -27.92 -2.35 15.78
N ARG A 162 -27.73 -1.14 15.24
CA ARG A 162 -27.63 0.11 16.01
C ARG A 162 -28.73 1.07 15.58
N CYS A 163 -29.35 1.74 16.55
CA CYS A 163 -30.29 2.83 16.27
C CYS A 163 -29.58 3.94 15.50
N LYS A 164 -30.15 4.40 14.38
CA LYS A 164 -29.57 5.46 13.54
C LYS A 164 -29.40 6.78 14.32
N LYS A 165 -30.36 7.10 15.19
CA LYS A 165 -30.41 8.36 15.97
C LYS A 165 -29.45 8.37 17.16
N CYS A 166 -29.50 7.35 18.02
CA CYS A 166 -28.74 7.34 19.29
C CYS A 166 -27.57 6.36 19.32
N GLN A 167 -27.35 5.59 18.24
CA GLN A 167 -26.24 4.63 18.09
C GLN A 167 -26.19 3.52 19.15
N LYS A 168 -27.27 3.32 19.91
CA LYS A 168 -27.43 2.23 20.87
C LYS A 168 -27.69 0.90 20.17
N TYR A 169 -27.18 -0.20 20.73
CA TYR A 169 -27.42 -1.55 20.24
C TYR A 169 -28.85 -2.01 20.62
N ILE A 170 -29.63 -2.45 19.62
CA ILE A 170 -31.04 -2.83 19.78
C ILE A 170 -31.32 -4.22 19.18
N CYS A 171 -32.05 -5.06 19.90
CA CYS A 171 -32.48 -6.38 19.41
C CYS A 171 -33.67 -6.23 18.46
N LYS A 172 -34.09 -7.34 17.84
CA LYS A 172 -35.24 -7.35 16.91
C LYS A 172 -36.54 -6.88 17.59
N ASP A 173 -36.74 -7.26 18.85
CA ASP A 173 -37.95 -6.88 19.63
C ASP A 173 -38.00 -5.36 19.93
N HIS A 174 -36.83 -4.71 19.95
CA HIS A 174 -36.69 -3.27 20.15
C HIS A 174 -36.37 -2.53 18.85
N THR A 175 -36.66 -3.13 17.70
CA THR A 175 -36.48 -2.52 16.37
C THR A 175 -37.82 -2.42 15.68
N GLN A 176 -38.10 -1.27 15.08
CA GLN A 176 -39.25 -1.09 14.20
C GLN A 176 -38.75 -0.76 12.79
N SER A 177 -39.31 -1.42 11.79
CA SER A 177 -38.95 -1.24 10.39
C SER A 177 -39.87 -0.22 9.73
N TYR A 178 -39.27 0.79 9.10
CA TYR A 178 -39.96 1.78 8.29
C TYR A 178 -39.29 1.84 6.91
N CYS A 179 -40.04 2.21 5.88
CA CYS A 179 -39.44 2.59 4.61
C CYS A 179 -38.74 3.95 4.74
N ASN A 180 -37.91 4.31 3.76
CA ASN A 180 -37.15 5.56 3.83
C ASN A 180 -38.05 6.81 3.89
N LEU A 181 -39.24 6.76 3.29
CA LEU A 181 -40.21 7.88 3.32
C LEU A 181 -40.81 8.06 4.72
N CYS A 182 -41.29 6.99 5.35
CA CYS A 182 -41.84 7.05 6.71
C CYS A 182 -40.78 7.36 7.77
N ALA A 183 -39.49 7.14 7.48
CA ALA A 183 -38.40 7.46 8.39
C ALA A 183 -38.03 8.95 8.41
N GLU A 184 -38.44 9.73 7.40
CA GLU A 184 -38.19 11.18 7.33
C GLU A 184 -39.23 12.00 8.12
N GLU A 185 -40.34 11.38 8.53
CA GLU A 185 -41.45 12.01 9.26
C GLU A 185 -41.36 11.84 10.80
N ILE A 186 -40.30 11.22 11.33
CA ILE A 186 -40.08 10.87 12.77
C ILE A 186 -38.85 11.59 13.35
#